data_AF-A0A2D8CLL9-F1
#
_entry.id   AF-A0A2D8CLL9-F1
#
_cell.length_a   1.000
_cell.length_b   1.000
_cell.length_c   1.000
_cell.angle_alpha   90.00
_cell.angle_beta   90.00
_cell.angle_gamma   90.00
#
_symmetry.space_group_name_H-M   'P 1'
#
loop_
_entity.id
_entity.type
_entity.pdbx_description
1 polymer ?
#
loop_
_entity_poly.entity_id
_entity_poly.type
_entity_poly.pdbx_seq_one_letter_code
_entity_poly.pdbx_strand_id
1 'polypeptide(L)'
;MGFFKNDKKGKPPHTWYPEILHWQEGDQVYCWNIAKAIGLAKVKSKDISKYISPNEVIGKVTFTYKSVDENGEIYLTDPDGILKHFEFWRFIKYAQNETLKSKMTEEKQKGSKEYMELISNFQKAYTELAESDNSKSYNS
;
A
#
# COMPACT_ATOMS: atom_id res chain seq x y z
N MET A 1 -8.51 28.84 27.77
CA MET A 1 -9.00 28.10 26.58
C MET A 1 -7.81 27.84 25.68
N GLY A 2 -7.39 26.59 25.52
CA GLY A 2 -6.21 26.24 24.71
C GLY A 2 -6.53 26.36 23.22
N PHE A 3 -5.84 27.24 22.52
CA PHE A 3 -5.87 27.30 21.06
C PHE A 3 -5.20 26.04 20.50
N PHE A 4 -5.99 25.08 20.04
CA PHE A 4 -5.48 23.97 19.23
C PHE A 4 -4.93 24.56 17.92
N LYS A 5 -3.61 24.73 17.85
CA LYS A 5 -2.93 25.04 16.59
C LYS A 5 -3.15 23.85 15.66
N ASN A 6 -3.81 24.10 14.54
CA ASN A 6 -4.04 23.07 13.55
C ASN A 6 -2.78 22.93 12.70
N ASP A 7 -1.76 22.25 13.24
CA ASP A 7 -0.39 22.16 12.69
C ASP A 7 -0.34 21.59 11.26
N LYS A 8 -1.43 20.96 10.81
CA LYS A 8 -1.61 20.37 9.48
C LYS A 8 -2.11 21.35 8.43
N LYS A 9 -2.57 22.55 8.81
CA LYS A 9 -3.15 23.53 7.86
C LYS A 9 -2.06 24.11 6.95
N GLY A 10 -2.26 24.04 5.63
CA GLY A 10 -1.38 24.65 4.63
C GLY A 10 -0.09 23.89 4.30
N LYS A 11 0.15 22.72 4.90
CA LYS A 11 1.28 21.85 4.56
C LYS A 11 0.86 20.81 3.52
N PRO A 12 1.74 20.46 2.56
CA PRO A 12 1.40 19.48 1.55
C PRO A 12 1.23 18.08 2.17
N PRO A 13 0.45 17.18 1.54
CA PRO A 13 0.11 15.89 2.14
C PRO A 13 1.31 14.99 2.45
N HIS A 14 2.36 15.04 1.63
CA HIS A 14 3.58 14.24 1.81
C HIS A 14 4.38 14.61 3.07
N THR A 15 4.13 15.78 3.68
CA THR A 15 4.74 16.14 4.96
C THR A 15 4.28 15.21 6.09
N TRP A 16 3.06 14.68 6.00
CA TRP A 16 2.46 13.84 7.04
C TRP A 16 2.33 12.38 6.60
N TYR A 17 2.33 12.15 5.29
CA TYR A 17 2.19 10.84 4.65
C TYR A 17 3.29 10.70 3.59
N PRO A 18 4.58 10.59 3.97
CA PRO A 18 5.69 10.59 3.03
C PRO A 18 5.64 9.43 2.03
N GLU A 19 5.05 8.28 2.42
CA GLU A 19 4.88 7.09 1.60
C GLU A 19 4.08 7.33 0.32
N ILE A 20 3.26 8.40 0.27
CA ILE A 20 2.47 8.73 -0.92
C ILE A 20 3.33 9.10 -2.12
N LEU A 21 4.58 9.54 -1.90
CA LEU A 21 5.52 9.85 -2.96
C LEU A 21 6.00 8.60 -3.73
N HIS A 22 5.75 7.42 -3.17
CA HIS A 22 6.15 6.13 -3.74
C HIS A 22 4.97 5.36 -4.33
N TRP A 23 3.79 5.97 -4.46
CA TRP A 23 2.65 5.34 -5.12
C TRP A 23 2.89 5.27 -6.63
N GLN A 24 2.65 4.09 -7.21
CA GLN A 24 2.90 3.81 -8.62
C GLN A 24 1.62 3.35 -9.31
N GLU A 25 1.46 3.71 -10.58
CA GLU A 25 0.33 3.23 -11.39
C GLU A 25 0.23 1.70 -11.31
N GLY A 26 -0.98 1.19 -11.06
CA GLY A 26 -1.25 -0.24 -10.87
C GLY A 26 -1.23 -0.71 -9.41
N ASP A 27 -0.74 0.11 -8.47
CA ASP A 27 -0.75 -0.25 -7.04
C ASP A 27 -2.19 -0.46 -6.52
N GLN A 28 -2.35 -1.44 -5.64
CA GLN A 28 -3.62 -1.70 -4.94
C GLN A 28 -3.72 -0.82 -3.71
N VAL A 29 -4.76 0.02 -3.68
CA VAL A 29 -5.01 0.98 -2.62
C VAL A 29 -6.30 0.65 -1.91
N TYR A 30 -6.18 0.19 -0.66
CA TYR A 30 -7.31 -0.14 0.19
C TYR A 30 -7.84 1.12 0.88
N CYS A 31 -9.10 1.44 0.65
CA CYS A 31 -9.83 2.49 1.35
C CYS A 31 -10.78 1.88 2.39
N TRP A 32 -10.59 2.22 3.65
CA TRP A 32 -11.40 1.68 4.75
C TRP A 32 -12.61 2.54 5.09
N ASN A 33 -12.77 3.73 4.49
CA ASN A 33 -13.95 4.58 4.68
C ASN A 33 -14.20 5.46 3.46
N ILE A 34 -14.87 4.89 2.46
CA ILE A 34 -15.12 5.57 1.18
C ILE A 34 -16.01 6.81 1.34
N ALA A 35 -17.00 6.76 2.25
CA ALA A 35 -17.91 7.88 2.48
C ALA A 35 -17.16 9.13 2.99
N LYS A 36 -16.17 8.94 3.87
CA LYS A 36 -15.32 10.04 4.36
C LYS A 36 -14.25 10.44 3.34
N ALA A 37 -13.71 9.51 2.56
CA ALA A 37 -12.74 9.77 1.50
C ALA A 37 -13.31 10.67 0.40
N ILE A 38 -14.56 10.42 0.01
CA ILE A 38 -15.32 11.21 -0.97
C ILE A 38 -15.71 12.59 -0.44
N GLY A 39 -16.04 12.67 0.85
CA GLY A 39 -16.64 13.85 1.46
C GLY A 39 -18.13 13.93 1.15
N LEU A 40 -18.96 13.82 2.21
CA LEU A 40 -20.42 13.73 2.19
C LEU A 40 -21.16 14.81 1.36
N ALA A 41 -20.51 15.90 0.96
CA ALA A 41 -21.12 16.99 0.21
C ALA A 41 -21.22 16.79 -1.32
N LYS A 42 -20.54 15.79 -1.90
CA LYS A 42 -20.38 15.69 -3.37
C LYS A 42 -20.97 14.46 -4.06
N VAL A 43 -21.49 13.45 -3.32
CA VAL A 43 -21.87 12.16 -3.93
C VAL A 43 -23.27 11.70 -3.56
N LYS A 44 -23.97 11.12 -4.56
CA LYS A 44 -25.30 10.52 -4.39
C LYS A 44 -25.15 9.25 -3.55
N SER A 45 -26.01 9.06 -2.55
CA SER A 45 -25.94 7.90 -1.63
C SER A 45 -25.88 6.54 -2.34
N LYS A 46 -26.50 6.43 -3.52
CA LYS A 46 -26.46 5.23 -4.39
C LYS A 46 -25.06 4.83 -4.86
N ASP A 47 -24.16 5.79 -5.06
CA ASP A 47 -22.79 5.50 -5.51
C ASP A 47 -21.93 4.95 -4.37
N ILE A 48 -22.25 5.33 -3.12
CA ILE A 48 -21.56 4.86 -1.92
C ILE A 48 -22.09 3.48 -1.49
N SER A 49 -23.40 3.22 -1.64
CA SER A 49 -24.00 1.96 -1.21
C SER A 49 -23.41 0.74 -1.91
N LYS A 50 -22.83 0.89 -3.10
CA LYS A 50 -22.16 -0.23 -3.79
C LYS A 50 -20.94 -0.77 -3.03
N TYR A 51 -20.29 0.09 -2.24
CA TYR A 51 -19.11 -0.26 -1.47
C TYR A 51 -19.43 -0.62 -0.02
N ILE A 52 -20.71 -0.61 0.36
CA ILE A 52 -21.17 -0.95 1.70
C ILE A 52 -21.70 -2.37 1.67
N SER A 53 -21.05 -3.27 2.42
CA SER A 53 -21.55 -4.62 2.62
C SER A 53 -22.88 -4.59 3.40
N PRO A 54 -23.82 -5.53 3.20
CA PRO A 54 -25.14 -5.52 3.84
C PRO A 54 -25.16 -5.38 5.37
N ASN A 55 -24.07 -5.78 6.04
CA ASN A 55 -23.92 -5.74 7.50
C ASN A 55 -22.89 -4.70 7.99
N GLU A 56 -22.40 -3.83 7.11
CA GLU A 56 -21.40 -2.82 7.46
C GLU A 56 -22.00 -1.41 7.40
N VAL A 57 -21.58 -0.56 8.32
CA VAL A 57 -21.94 0.87 8.32
C VAL A 57 -20.93 1.70 7.51
N ILE A 58 -19.74 1.13 7.29
CA ILE A 58 -18.63 1.81 6.64
C ILE A 58 -18.31 1.10 5.34
N GLY A 59 -18.37 1.83 4.23
CA GLY A 59 -17.99 1.29 2.92
C GLY A 59 -16.48 1.14 2.79
N LYS A 60 -16.05 -0.05 2.37
CA LYS A 60 -14.66 -0.43 2.16
C LYS A 60 -14.48 -0.86 0.72
N VAL A 61 -13.34 -0.54 0.14
CA VAL A 61 -13.07 -0.85 -1.27
C VAL A 61 -11.58 -0.83 -1.53
N THR A 62 -11.11 -1.76 -2.36
CA THR A 62 -9.76 -1.73 -2.92
C THR A 62 -9.84 -1.14 -4.32
N PHE A 63 -9.04 -0.12 -4.57
CA PHE A 63 -8.90 0.51 -5.88
C PHE A 63 -7.55 0.17 -6.51
N THR A 64 -7.46 0.30 -7.82
CA THR A 64 -6.19 0.34 -8.55
C THR A 64 -5.79 1.78 -8.79
N TYR A 65 -4.61 2.18 -8.34
CA TYR A 65 -4.09 3.54 -8.51
C TYR A 65 -3.75 3.85 -9.97
N LYS A 66 -4.17 5.03 -10.43
CA LYS A 66 -3.86 5.54 -11.77
C LYS A 66 -2.86 6.71 -11.70
N SER A 67 -3.28 7.82 -11.13
CA SER A 67 -2.49 9.05 -11.09
C SER A 67 -3.03 10.06 -10.08
N VAL A 68 -2.26 11.13 -9.85
CA VAL A 68 -2.71 12.35 -9.17
C VAL A 68 -2.39 13.52 -10.10
N ASP A 69 -3.31 14.47 -10.23
CA ASP A 69 -3.09 15.68 -11.01
C ASP A 69 -2.60 16.88 -10.18
N GLU A 70 -2.25 17.96 -10.87
CA GLU A 70 -1.80 19.22 -10.26
C GLU A 70 -2.86 19.92 -9.40
N ASN A 71 -4.14 19.58 -9.58
CA ASN A 71 -5.25 20.12 -8.79
C ASN A 71 -5.44 19.36 -7.47
N GLY A 72 -4.68 18.28 -7.26
CA GLY A 72 -4.81 17.43 -6.09
C GLY A 72 -6.01 16.49 -6.17
N GLU A 73 -6.44 16.13 -7.38
CA GLU A 73 -7.40 15.04 -7.60
C GLU A 73 -6.62 13.73 -7.84
N ILE A 74 -7.05 12.67 -7.17
CA ILE A 74 -6.54 11.31 -7.36
C ILE A 74 -7.49 10.54 -8.27
N TYR A 75 -6.95 9.85 -9.26
CA TYR A 75 -7.67 8.99 -10.18
C TYR A 75 -7.41 7.53 -9.81
N LEU A 76 -8.49 6.77 -9.67
CA LEU A 76 -8.50 5.40 -9.18
C LEU A 76 -9.48 4.55 -10.00
N THR A 77 -9.14 3.31 -10.29
CA THR A 77 -10.07 2.36 -10.92
C THR A 77 -10.69 1.48 -9.84
N ASP A 78 -12.01 1.41 -9.80
CA ASP A 78 -12.74 0.55 -8.86
C ASP A 78 -12.72 -0.93 -9.30
N PRO A 79 -13.20 -1.87 -8.46
CA PRO A 79 -13.22 -3.30 -8.81
C PRO A 79 -14.03 -3.65 -10.07
N ASP A 80 -14.97 -2.79 -10.47
CA ASP A 80 -15.78 -2.98 -11.68
C ASP A 80 -15.08 -2.40 -12.93
N GLY A 81 -13.84 -1.91 -12.80
CA GLY A 81 -13.08 -1.31 -13.89
C GLY A 81 -13.48 0.15 -14.19
N ILE A 82 -14.27 0.79 -13.33
CA ILE A 82 -14.74 2.17 -13.56
C ILE A 82 -13.77 3.16 -12.95
N LEU A 83 -13.36 4.16 -13.74
CA LEU A 83 -12.53 5.26 -13.27
C LEU A 83 -13.33 6.18 -12.33
N LYS A 84 -12.78 6.43 -11.15
CA LYS A 84 -13.26 7.34 -10.13
C LYS A 84 -12.19 8.37 -9.83
N HIS A 85 -12.61 9.56 -9.44
CA HIS A 85 -11.71 10.61 -8.99
C HIS A 85 -12.19 11.19 -7.66
N PHE A 86 -11.24 11.55 -6.80
CA PHE A 86 -11.49 12.10 -5.48
C PHE A 86 -10.45 13.17 -5.13
N GLU A 87 -10.76 13.98 -4.13
CA GLU A 87 -9.79 14.92 -3.57
C GLU A 87 -8.68 14.14 -2.83
N PHE A 88 -7.46 14.18 -3.34
CA PHE A 88 -6.34 13.34 -2.93
C PHE A 88 -6.06 13.43 -1.42
N TRP A 89 -5.99 14.63 -0.86
CA TRP A 89 -5.68 14.80 0.56
C TRP A 89 -6.74 14.21 1.48
N ARG A 90 -8.01 14.17 1.05
CA ARG A 90 -9.09 13.52 1.82
C ARG A 90 -8.95 12.02 1.73
N PHE A 91 -8.70 11.53 0.52
CA PHE A 91 -8.61 10.12 0.23
C PHE A 91 -7.51 9.43 1.05
N ILE A 92 -6.29 9.97 1.05
CA ILE A 92 -5.14 9.35 1.74
C ILE A 92 -5.32 9.24 3.27
N LYS A 93 -6.23 10.02 3.87
CA LYS A 93 -6.53 9.93 5.32
C LYS A 93 -7.30 8.67 5.67
N TYR A 94 -7.92 8.05 4.66
CA TYR A 94 -8.80 6.89 4.80
C TYR A 94 -8.38 5.74 3.87
N ALA A 95 -7.15 5.79 3.36
CA ALA A 95 -6.64 4.80 2.42
C ALA A 95 -5.17 4.45 2.69
N GLN A 96 -4.79 3.23 2.32
CA GLN A 96 -3.43 2.69 2.43
C GLN A 96 -3.07 1.97 1.13
N ASN A 97 -1.86 2.20 0.62
CA ASN A 97 -1.31 1.46 -0.50
C ASN A 97 -0.77 0.11 -0.01
N GLU A 98 -1.52 -0.96 -0.25
CA GLU A 98 -1.20 -2.30 0.23
C GLU A 98 -0.04 -2.91 -0.59
N THR A 99 0.06 -2.59 -1.88
CA THR A 99 1.19 -3.04 -2.72
C THR A 99 2.51 -2.48 -2.19
N LEU A 100 2.56 -1.17 -1.89
CA LEU A 100 3.74 -0.53 -1.34
C LEU A 100 4.09 -1.08 0.05
N LYS A 101 3.08 -1.27 0.91
CA LYS A 101 3.26 -1.85 2.25
C LYS A 101 3.86 -3.25 2.19
N SER A 102 3.39 -4.09 1.27
CA SER A 102 3.95 -5.43 1.04
C SER A 102 5.41 -5.35 0.58
N LYS A 103 5.72 -4.53 -0.43
CA LYS A 103 7.10 -4.30 -0.89
C LYS A 103 8.03 -3.88 0.26
N MET A 104 7.61 -2.89 1.06
CA MET A 104 8.39 -2.42 2.22
C MET A 104 8.55 -3.50 3.30
N THR A 105 7.56 -4.38 3.47
CA THR A 105 7.64 -5.48 4.44
C THR A 105 8.61 -6.56 3.97
N GLU A 106 8.56 -6.93 2.69
CA GLU A 106 9.49 -7.87 2.07
C GLU A 106 10.93 -7.36 2.12
N GLU A 107 11.16 -6.08 1.84
CA GLU A 107 12.49 -5.45 1.94
C GLU A 107 13.03 -5.50 3.37
N LYS A 108 12.18 -5.18 4.37
CA LYS A 108 12.56 -5.29 5.79
C LYS A 108 12.90 -6.73 6.18
N GLN A 109 12.15 -7.71 5.68
CA GLN A 109 12.43 -9.12 5.94
C GLN A 109 13.74 -9.56 5.28
N LYS A 110 14.00 -9.17 4.02
CA LYS A 110 15.27 -9.44 3.33
C LYS A 110 16.47 -8.83 4.05
N GLY A 111 16.28 -7.67 4.67
CA GLY A 111 17.30 -7.01 5.50
C GLY A 111 17.39 -7.52 6.94
N SER A 112 16.57 -8.50 7.34
CA SER A 112 16.59 -9.01 8.71
C SER A 112 17.80 -9.93 8.92
N LYS A 113 18.36 -9.89 10.14
CA LYS A 113 19.49 -10.76 10.52
C LYS A 113 19.14 -12.24 10.36
N GLU A 114 17.93 -12.61 10.77
CA GLU A 114 17.41 -13.99 10.71
C GLU A 114 17.36 -14.51 9.27
N TYR A 115 16.90 -13.69 8.33
CA TYR A 115 16.86 -14.06 6.91
C TYR A 115 18.27 -14.22 6.34
N MET A 116 19.19 -13.30 6.67
CA MET A 116 20.59 -13.38 6.22
C MET A 116 21.31 -14.60 6.81
N GLU A 117 21.06 -14.94 8.08
CA GLU A 117 21.57 -16.13 8.74
C GLU A 117 21.05 -17.41 8.07
N LEU A 118 19.75 -17.47 7.74
CA LEU A 118 19.15 -18.57 7.01
C LEU A 118 19.83 -18.76 5.64
N ILE A 119 19.99 -17.68 4.86
CA ILE A 119 20.65 -17.73 3.55
C ILE A 119 22.10 -18.19 3.68
N SER A 120 22.83 -17.69 4.69
CA SER A 120 24.21 -18.12 4.95
C SER A 120 24.28 -19.62 5.26
N ASN A 121 23.35 -20.14 6.06
CA ASN A 121 23.29 -21.56 6.39
C ASN A 121 22.96 -22.42 5.17
N PHE A 122 22.03 -21.99 4.31
CA PHE A 122 21.73 -22.68 3.05
C PHE A 122 22.95 -22.72 2.12
N GLN A 123 23.66 -21.60 1.97
CA GLN A 123 24.87 -21.54 1.15
C GLN A 123 25.96 -22.47 1.67
N LYS A 124 26.17 -22.52 3.00
CA LYS A 124 27.10 -23.47 3.61
C LYS A 124 26.72 -24.92 3.32
N ALA A 125 25.47 -25.30 3.59
CA ALA A 125 24.99 -26.66 3.34
C ALA A 125 25.12 -27.07 1.87
N TYR A 126 24.82 -26.15 0.94
CA TYR A 126 24.98 -26.40 -0.49
C TYR A 126 26.46 -26.58 -0.90
N THR A 127 27.35 -25.77 -0.32
CA THR A 127 28.79 -25.86 -0.56
C THR A 127 29.34 -27.19 -0.04
N GLU A 128 28.97 -27.58 1.18
CA GLU A 128 29.34 -28.86 1.79
C GLU A 128 28.85 -30.05 0.97
N LEU A 129 27.62 -30.00 0.45
CA LEU A 129 27.08 -31.03 -0.44
C LEU A 129 27.87 -31.12 -1.76
N ALA A 130 28.15 -29.98 -2.40
CA ALA A 130 28.92 -29.95 -3.64
C ALA A 130 30.37 -30.45 -3.46
N GLU A 131 31.00 -30.13 -2.34
CA GLU A 131 32.32 -30.67 -1.98
C GLU A 131 32.28 -32.18 -1.73
N SER A 132 31.22 -32.67 -1.07
CA SER A 132 31.04 -34.10 -0.82
C SER A 132 30.85 -34.90 -2.12
N ASP A 133 30.13 -34.37 -3.10
CA ASP A 133 29.93 -35.03 -4.40
C ASP A 133 31.19 -34.97 -5.27
N ASN A 134 31.93 -33.86 -5.26
CA ASN A 134 33.22 -33.78 -5.95
C ASN A 134 34.26 -34.75 -5.39
N SER A 135 34.28 -34.95 -4.07
CA SER A 135 35.21 -35.89 -3.40
C SER A 135 34.97 -37.36 -3.77
N LYS A 136 33.77 -37.72 -4.23
CA LYS A 136 33.45 -39.08 -4.68
C LYS A 136 33.91 -39.38 -6.11
N SER A 137 34.07 -38.36 -6.97
CA SER A 137 34.45 -38.57 -8.37
C SER A 137 35.94 -38.88 -8.58
N TYR A 138 36.81 -38.57 -7.61
CA TYR A 138 38.25 -38.82 -7.68
C TYR A 138 38.68 -40.22 -7.22
N ASN A 139 37.76 -41.04 -6.72
CA ASN A 139 38.02 -42.40 -6.23
C ASN A 139 37.36 -43.50 -7.10
N SER A 140 36.91 -43.17 -8.32
CA SER A 140 36.36 -44.13 -9.29
C SER A 140 37.27 -44.33 -10.49
#